data_AF-A0A529FEZ0-F1
#
_entry.id   AF-A0A529FEZ0-F1
#
_cell.length_a   1.000
_cell.length_b   1.000
_cell.length_c   1.000
_cell.angle_alpha   90.00
_cell.angle_beta   90.00
_cell.angle_gamma   90.00
#
_symmetry.space_group_name_H-M   'P 1'
#
loop_
_entity.id
_entity.type
_entity.pdbx_description
1 polymer ?
#
loop_
_entity_poly.entity_id
_entity_poly.type
_entity_poly.pdbx_seq_one_letter_code
_entity_poly.pdbx_strand_id
1 'polypeptide(L)'
;FVGCSNYPECSFTRQLGDAANPNGENGNGEDGTRLLGKDPYTAEEITLRSGRFGPYIQRGEGKEAKRSSLPKGWTAEQIDHEKALALLALPRDVGKHPESGKMISAGLGRYGPFVLHDGTYANLDSIEDVFSIGLNRAVSVIAEKQLKGKGGRNGATP
;
A
#
# COMPACT_ATOMS: atom_id res chain seq x y z
N PHE A 1 3.12 33.64 0.15
CA PHE A 1 4.01 34.14 1.21
C PHE A 1 4.21 35.61 0.97
N VAL A 2 3.84 36.47 1.93
CA VAL A 2 4.10 37.91 1.81
C VAL A 2 5.22 38.23 2.79
N GLY A 3 6.38 38.61 2.23
CA GLY A 3 7.54 39.09 2.97
C GLY A 3 7.60 40.61 2.95
N CYS A 4 7.97 41.22 4.07
CA CYS A 4 8.16 42.66 4.17
C CYS A 4 9.34 43.10 3.29
N SER A 5 9.15 44.11 2.44
CA SER A 5 10.20 44.55 1.50
C SER A 5 11.40 45.24 2.17
N ASN A 6 11.30 45.61 3.45
CA ASN A 6 12.34 46.32 4.20
C ASN A 6 13.01 45.42 5.25
N TYR A 7 13.57 44.30 4.81
CA TYR A 7 14.43 43.45 5.63
C TYR A 7 15.83 44.09 5.73
N PRO A 8 16.47 44.17 6.91
CA PRO A 8 16.21 43.38 8.14
C PRO A 8 15.35 44.06 9.21
N GLU A 9 14.92 45.31 9.04
CA GLU A 9 14.19 46.04 10.09
C GLU A 9 12.71 45.63 10.23
N CYS A 10 12.17 44.91 9.25
CA CYS A 10 10.83 44.33 9.28
C CYS A 10 10.91 42.81 9.04
N SER A 11 10.79 42.03 10.11
CA SER A 11 10.85 40.55 10.08
C SER A 11 9.47 39.88 9.99
N PHE A 12 8.40 40.65 9.76
CA PHE A 12 7.05 40.12 9.72
C PHE A 12 6.82 39.30 8.44
N THR A 13 6.52 38.02 8.61
CA THR A 13 6.15 37.11 7.52
C THR A 13 4.77 36.53 7.82
N ARG A 14 3.84 36.64 6.86
CA ARG A 14 2.51 36.03 6.97
C ARG A 14 2.36 34.99 5.87
N GLN A 15 2.11 33.74 6.25
CA GLN A 15 1.58 32.73 5.34
C GLN A 15 0.10 33.05 5.08
N LEU A 16 -0.27 33.18 3.81
CA LEU A 16 -1.60 33.63 3.41
C LEU A 16 -2.73 32.61 3.65
N GLY A 17 -2.46 31.51 4.37
CA GLY A 17 -3.43 30.42 4.57
C GLY A 17 -4.16 30.40 5.92
N ASP A 18 -3.71 31.17 6.91
CA ASP A 18 -4.15 30.99 8.31
C ASP A 18 -5.11 32.09 8.79
N ALA A 19 -6.08 32.47 7.96
CA ALA A 19 -7.00 33.59 8.28
C ALA A 19 -8.48 33.20 8.21
N ALA A 20 -8.83 31.96 8.55
CA ALA A 20 -10.22 31.54 8.67
C ALA A 20 -10.45 30.40 9.68
N ASN A 21 -10.18 30.62 10.98
CA ASN A 21 -11.11 30.33 12.10
C ASN A 21 -10.39 30.25 13.48
N PRO A 22 -10.88 30.96 14.52
CA PRO A 22 -10.34 30.89 15.89
C PRO A 22 -11.00 29.83 16.80
N ASN A 23 -11.76 28.87 16.26
CA ASN A 23 -12.31 27.75 17.03
C ASN A 23 -11.73 26.43 16.52
N GLY A 24 -10.90 25.80 17.35
CA GLY A 24 -10.20 24.56 17.09
C GLY A 24 -11.11 23.34 17.09
N GLU A 25 -11.95 23.23 16.08
CA GLU A 25 -12.59 21.97 15.70
C GLU A 25 -11.82 21.42 14.49
N ASN A 26 -10.99 20.41 14.76
CA ASN A 26 -10.25 19.66 13.75
C ASN A 26 -11.24 18.89 12.87
N GLY A 27 -11.71 19.56 11.82
CA GLY A 27 -12.75 19.08 10.93
C GLY A 27 -12.44 19.35 9.47
N ASN A 28 -11.48 18.59 8.93
CA ASN A 28 -11.41 18.09 7.55
C ASN A 28 -11.14 19.08 6.40
N GLY A 29 -10.04 18.81 5.69
CA GLY A 29 -9.91 19.05 4.25
C GLY A 29 -8.66 19.81 3.85
N GLU A 30 -7.58 19.09 3.50
CA GLU A 30 -6.57 19.47 2.49
C GLU A 30 -5.36 18.51 2.42
N ASP A 31 -5.17 17.65 3.42
CA ASP A 31 -4.27 16.49 3.32
C ASP A 31 -5.09 15.31 2.81
N GLY A 32 -4.68 14.58 1.78
CA GLY A 32 -5.44 13.49 1.15
C GLY A 32 -5.63 12.24 2.04
N THR A 33 -6.01 12.44 3.30
CA THR A 33 -6.11 11.51 4.41
C THR A 33 -7.58 11.34 4.81
N ARG A 34 -8.18 10.21 4.42
CA ARG A 34 -9.55 9.78 4.75
C ARG A 34 -9.52 8.76 5.88
N LEU A 35 -10.25 8.98 6.97
CA LEU A 35 -10.38 8.01 8.06
C LEU A 35 -11.40 6.93 7.70
N LEU A 36 -11.00 5.66 7.75
CA LEU A 36 -11.84 4.51 7.39
C LEU A 36 -12.47 3.81 8.60
N GLY A 37 -11.99 4.08 9.81
CA GLY A 37 -12.51 3.50 11.05
C GLY A 37 -11.39 2.98 11.95
N LYS A 38 -11.74 2.13 12.92
CA LYS A 38 -10.81 1.49 13.85
C LYS A 38 -10.78 0.00 13.64
N ASP A 39 -9.61 -0.61 13.75
CA ASP A 39 -9.45 -2.05 13.70
C ASP A 39 -10.10 -2.70 14.94
N PRO A 40 -11.02 -3.66 14.80
CA PRO A 40 -11.70 -4.28 15.94
C PRO A 40 -10.80 -5.14 16.82
N TYR A 41 -9.62 -5.56 16.32
CA TYR A 41 -8.68 -6.40 17.06
C TYR A 41 -7.61 -5.58 17.78
N THR A 42 -7.11 -4.51 17.13
CA THR A 42 -6.01 -3.71 17.69
C THR A 42 -6.47 -2.37 18.26
N ALA A 43 -7.73 -1.98 18.05
CA ALA A 43 -8.29 -0.66 18.38
C ALA A 43 -7.55 0.53 17.73
N GLU A 44 -6.63 0.26 16.80
CA GLU A 44 -5.85 1.25 16.08
C GLU A 44 -6.67 1.89 14.97
N GLU A 45 -6.39 3.17 14.68
CA GLU A 45 -7.08 3.90 13.63
C GLU A 45 -6.55 3.52 12.24
N ILE A 46 -7.48 3.28 11.31
CA ILE A 46 -7.18 2.99 9.91
C ILE A 46 -7.41 4.26 9.11
N THR A 47 -6.33 4.76 8.53
CA THR A 47 -6.34 5.97 7.70
C THR A 47 -5.92 5.63 6.28
N LEU A 48 -6.62 6.20 5.30
CA LEU A 48 -6.31 6.12 3.88
C LEU A 48 -5.66 7.43 3.47
N ARG A 49 -4.38 7.41 3.14
CA ARG A 49 -3.59 8.59 2.79
C ARG A 49 -3.19 8.55 1.33
N SER A 50 -2.98 9.72 0.73
CA SER A 50 -2.51 9.85 -0.66
C SER A 50 -1.05 10.29 -0.68
N GLY A 51 -0.15 9.43 -1.18
CA GLY A 51 1.28 9.70 -1.24
C GLY A 51 1.82 9.78 -2.67
N ARG A 52 3.13 10.03 -2.79
CA ARG A 52 3.82 10.12 -4.10
C ARG A 52 3.69 8.87 -4.98
N PHE A 53 3.46 7.71 -4.36
CA PHE A 53 3.36 6.41 -5.03
C PHE A 53 1.91 5.96 -5.23
N GLY A 54 0.95 6.84 -4.95
CA GLY A 54 -0.48 6.55 -4.96
C GLY A 54 -1.09 6.49 -3.56
N PRO A 55 -2.40 6.23 -3.48
CA PRO A 55 -3.11 6.04 -2.23
C PRO A 55 -2.62 4.79 -1.49
N TYR A 56 -2.54 4.88 -0.17
CA TYR A 56 -2.12 3.81 0.73
C TYR A 56 -2.91 3.85 2.04
N ILE A 57 -3.03 2.69 2.67
CA ILE A 57 -3.72 2.51 3.94
C ILE A 57 -2.66 2.36 5.02
N GLN A 58 -2.89 2.99 6.16
CA GLN A 58 -2.05 2.92 7.34
C GLN A 58 -2.92 2.58 8.55
N ARG A 59 -2.51 1.54 9.29
CA ARG A 59 -3.07 1.21 10.61
C ARG A 59 -2.16 1.73 11.71
N GLY A 60 -2.73 2.53 12.61
CA GLY A 60 -2.01 3.19 13.70
C GLY A 60 -1.23 4.43 13.24
N GLU A 61 -0.52 5.03 14.18
CA GLU A 61 0.29 6.23 13.95
C GLU A 61 1.76 5.94 14.26
N GLY A 62 2.66 6.43 13.40
CA GLY A 62 4.12 6.30 13.62
C GLY A 62 4.88 5.54 12.52
N LYS A 63 6.16 5.26 12.81
CA LYS A 63 7.07 4.58 11.86
C LYS A 63 6.80 3.08 11.76
N GLU A 64 6.30 2.48 12.84
CA GLU A 64 5.99 1.04 12.94
C GLU A 64 4.55 0.70 12.50
N ALA A 65 3.78 1.73 12.12
CA ALA A 65 2.42 1.57 11.61
C ALA A 65 2.41 0.64 10.39
N LYS A 66 1.49 -0.34 10.40
CA LYS A 66 1.36 -1.27 9.28
C LYS A 66 0.76 -0.54 8.09
N ARG A 67 1.47 -0.57 6.95
CA ARG A 67 1.06 0.11 5.72
C ARG A 67 0.82 -0.88 4.61
N SER A 68 -0.24 -0.64 3.83
CA SER A 68 -0.56 -1.38 2.62
C SER A 68 -0.91 -0.42 1.50
N SER A 69 -0.21 -0.50 0.38
CA SER A 69 -0.52 0.29 -0.81
C SER A 69 -1.75 -0.25 -1.52
N LEU A 70 -2.54 0.65 -2.13
CA LEU A 70 -3.63 0.22 -3.00
C LEU A 70 -3.07 -0.33 -4.32
N PRO A 71 -3.74 -1.32 -4.92
CA PRO A 71 -3.40 -1.79 -6.25
C PRO A 71 -3.75 -0.75 -7.32
N LYS A 72 -3.08 -0.85 -8.47
CA LYS A 72 -3.32 0.04 -9.61
C LYS A 72 -4.75 -0.15 -10.13
N GLY A 73 -5.51 0.93 -10.18
CA GLY A 73 -6.90 0.93 -10.67
C GLY A 73 -7.96 1.02 -9.58
N TRP A 74 -7.60 0.84 -8.31
CA TRP A 74 -8.52 1.13 -7.20
C TRP A 74 -8.40 2.61 -6.80
N THR A 75 -9.53 3.31 -6.71
CA THR A 75 -9.56 4.68 -6.22
C THR A 75 -9.79 4.72 -4.71
N ALA A 76 -9.38 5.82 -4.08
CA ALA A 76 -9.58 6.04 -2.64
C ALA A 76 -11.07 6.05 -2.23
N GLU A 77 -11.96 6.28 -3.19
CA GLU A 77 -13.41 6.31 -2.98
C GLU A 77 -13.99 4.90 -2.84
N GLN A 78 -13.43 3.93 -3.56
CA GLN A 78 -13.87 2.53 -3.59
C GLN A 78 -13.38 1.70 -2.40
N ILE A 79 -12.58 2.29 -1.51
CA ILE A 79 -12.06 1.63 -0.32
C ILE A 79 -13.00 1.80 0.86
N ASP A 80 -13.55 0.67 1.28
CA ASP A 80 -14.32 0.53 2.51
C ASP A 80 -13.45 -0.01 3.64
N HIS A 81 -13.96 0.07 4.87
CA HIS A 81 -13.31 -0.44 6.07
C HIS A 81 -12.90 -1.92 5.94
N GLU A 82 -13.78 -2.77 5.40
CA GLU A 82 -13.52 -4.21 5.24
C GLU A 82 -12.40 -4.50 4.23
N LYS A 83 -12.37 -3.78 3.11
CA LYS A 83 -11.30 -3.91 2.10
C LYS A 83 -9.97 -3.44 2.66
N ALA A 84 -9.99 -2.39 3.48
CA ALA A 84 -8.79 -1.90 4.15
C ALA A 84 -8.20 -2.92 5.12
N LEU A 85 -9.05 -3.56 5.92
CA LEU A 85 -8.63 -4.67 6.78
C LEU A 85 -8.03 -5.83 5.98
N ALA A 86 -8.67 -6.20 4.87
CA ALA A 86 -8.15 -7.25 3.99
C ALA A 86 -6.76 -6.91 3.42
N LEU A 87 -6.55 -5.66 2.99
CA LEU A 87 -5.26 -5.19 2.47
C LEU A 87 -4.18 -5.13 3.57
N LEU A 88 -4.56 -4.77 4.80
CA LEU A 88 -3.66 -4.73 5.97
C LEU A 88 -3.33 -6.13 6.49
N ALA A 89 -4.16 -7.13 6.21
CA ALA A 89 -3.92 -8.53 6.57
C ALA A 89 -2.82 -9.20 5.71
N LEU A 90 -2.47 -8.62 4.55
CA LEU A 90 -1.39 -9.12 3.71
C LEU A 90 -0.01 -9.00 4.43
N PRO A 91 0.97 -9.87 4.12
CA PRO A 91 0.91 -11.03 3.22
C PRO A 91 0.12 -12.21 3.81
N ARG A 92 -0.66 -12.90 2.98
CA ARG A 92 -1.45 -14.08 3.36
C ARG A 92 -0.71 -15.37 3.02
N ASP A 93 -0.69 -16.32 3.94
CA ASP A 93 -0.17 -17.66 3.65
C ASP A 93 -1.21 -18.52 2.92
N VAL A 94 -0.85 -19.01 1.73
CA VAL A 94 -1.70 -19.86 0.89
C VAL A 94 -1.57 -21.32 1.29
N GLY A 95 -0.35 -21.75 1.64
CA GLY A 95 -0.07 -23.12 2.06
C GLY A 95 1.35 -23.57 1.74
N LYS A 96 1.66 -24.84 2.02
CA LYS A 96 2.97 -25.44 1.68
C LYS A 96 2.93 -26.00 0.27
N HIS A 97 3.96 -25.70 -0.52
CA HIS A 97 4.11 -26.27 -1.85
C HIS A 97 4.31 -27.80 -1.77
N PRO A 98 3.61 -28.60 -2.58
CA PRO A 98 3.68 -30.07 -2.49
C PRO A 98 5.08 -30.63 -2.85
N GLU A 99 5.76 -30.03 -3.83
CA GLU A 99 7.09 -30.52 -4.25
C GLU A 99 8.25 -30.04 -3.37
N SER A 100 8.30 -28.75 -3.04
CA SER A 100 9.43 -28.18 -2.28
C SER A 100 9.20 -28.14 -0.76
N GLY A 101 7.96 -28.34 -0.29
CA GLY A 101 7.59 -28.29 1.12
C GLY A 101 7.62 -26.89 1.76
N LYS A 102 8.03 -25.86 1.02
CA LYS A 102 8.17 -24.48 1.53
C LYS A 102 6.84 -23.72 1.45
N MET A 103 6.69 -22.73 2.32
CA MET A 103 5.48 -21.91 2.40
C MET A 103 5.34 -21.01 1.17
N ILE A 104 4.11 -20.87 0.69
CA ILE A 104 3.71 -19.94 -0.37
C ILE A 104 2.90 -18.84 0.30
N SER A 105 3.30 -17.59 0.06
CA SER A 105 2.60 -16.41 0.57
C SER A 105 2.15 -15.53 -0.60
N ALA A 106 0.93 -15.00 -0.53
CA ALA A 106 0.36 -14.07 -1.50
C ALA A 106 0.36 -12.65 -0.95
N GLY A 107 0.65 -11.68 -1.80
CA GLY A 107 0.74 -10.28 -1.41
C GLY A 107 0.65 -9.30 -2.57
N LEU A 108 0.75 -8.01 -2.23
CA LEU A 108 0.77 -6.90 -3.17
C LEU A 108 2.14 -6.23 -3.13
N GLY A 109 2.75 -6.06 -4.30
CA GLY A 109 4.09 -5.48 -4.45
C GLY A 109 4.10 -4.32 -5.44
N ARG A 110 5.29 -3.78 -5.71
CA ARG A 110 5.48 -2.64 -6.63
C ARG A 110 4.95 -2.89 -8.05
N TYR A 111 4.92 -4.15 -8.46
CA TYR A 111 4.49 -4.59 -9.80
C TYR A 111 3.06 -5.12 -9.84
N GLY A 112 2.33 -5.06 -8.72
CA GLY A 112 0.99 -5.61 -8.60
C GLY A 112 0.93 -6.88 -7.75
N PRO A 113 -0.14 -7.66 -7.89
CA PRO A 113 -0.38 -8.86 -7.08
C PRO A 113 0.61 -9.97 -7.43
N PHE A 114 1.10 -10.67 -6.40
CA PHE A 114 2.10 -11.72 -6.57
C PHE A 114 1.95 -12.85 -5.55
N VAL A 115 2.49 -14.01 -5.91
CA VAL A 115 2.81 -15.11 -5.00
C VAL A 115 4.32 -15.24 -4.86
N LEU A 116 4.75 -15.43 -3.62
CA LEU A 116 6.14 -15.64 -3.23
C LEU A 116 6.32 -17.09 -2.81
N HIS A 117 7.32 -17.73 -3.40
CA HIS A 117 7.75 -19.05 -3.02
C HIS A 117 9.27 -19.18 -3.16
N ASP A 118 9.96 -19.40 -2.03
CA ASP A 118 11.41 -19.64 -2.00
C ASP A 118 12.24 -18.61 -2.79
N GLY A 119 11.89 -17.33 -2.67
CA GLY A 119 12.54 -16.23 -3.42
C GLY A 119 12.09 -16.07 -4.88
N THR A 120 11.22 -16.95 -5.38
CA THR A 120 10.55 -16.79 -6.68
C THR A 120 9.28 -15.97 -6.52
N TYR A 121 9.21 -14.86 -7.24
CA TYR A 121 8.02 -14.01 -7.32
C TYR A 121 7.30 -14.30 -8.64
N ALA A 122 6.06 -14.77 -8.56
CA ALA A 122 5.21 -14.94 -9.72
C ALA A 122 4.02 -13.97 -9.64
N ASN A 123 3.79 -13.22 -10.73
CA ASN A 123 2.73 -12.23 -10.79
C ASN A 123 1.37 -12.91 -10.99
N LEU A 124 0.35 -12.34 -10.37
CA LEU A 124 -1.05 -12.72 -10.59
C LEU A 124 -1.69 -11.74 -11.57
N ASP A 125 -2.75 -12.17 -12.24
CA ASP A 125 -3.49 -11.34 -13.19
C ASP A 125 -4.39 -10.33 -12.47
N SER A 126 -5.05 -10.75 -11.40
CA SER A 126 -6.05 -9.95 -10.70
C SER A 126 -5.75 -9.78 -9.21
N ILE A 127 -6.30 -8.72 -8.62
CA ILE A 127 -6.19 -8.44 -7.18
C ILE A 127 -7.01 -9.46 -6.38
N GLU A 128 -8.15 -9.88 -6.91
CA GLU A 128 -9.01 -10.89 -6.31
C GLU A 128 -8.29 -12.24 -6.14
N ASP A 129 -7.37 -12.58 -7.05
CA ASP A 129 -6.53 -13.76 -6.89
C ASP A 129 -5.69 -13.69 -5.61
N VAL A 130 -5.20 -12.51 -5.18
CA VAL A 130 -4.41 -12.41 -3.92
C VAL A 130 -5.22 -12.90 -2.72
N PHE A 131 -6.53 -12.67 -2.74
CA PHE A 131 -7.43 -13.02 -1.64
C PHE A 131 -8.03 -14.42 -1.76
N SER A 132 -8.16 -14.96 -2.97
CA SER A 132 -8.88 -16.22 -3.22
C SER A 132 -8.02 -17.35 -3.78
N ILE A 133 -6.76 -17.09 -4.15
CA ILE A 133 -5.91 -18.09 -4.80
C ILE A 133 -5.73 -19.32 -3.93
N GLY A 134 -6.07 -20.48 -4.51
CA GLY A 134 -5.84 -21.78 -3.91
C GLY A 134 -4.40 -22.28 -4.14
N LEU A 135 -4.00 -23.29 -3.36
CA LEU A 135 -2.67 -23.89 -3.44
C LEU A 135 -2.33 -24.38 -4.86
N ASN A 136 -3.26 -25.06 -5.52
CA ASN A 136 -3.05 -25.62 -6.85
C ASN A 136 -2.72 -24.54 -7.88
N ARG A 137 -3.48 -23.43 -7.88
CA ARG A 137 -3.27 -22.31 -8.80
C ARG A 137 -1.96 -21.59 -8.50
N ALA A 138 -1.64 -21.38 -7.22
CA ALA A 138 -0.39 -20.75 -6.82
C ALA A 138 0.84 -21.57 -7.30
N VAL A 139 0.80 -22.89 -7.13
CA VAL A 139 1.84 -23.81 -7.62
C VAL A 139 2.00 -23.73 -9.13
N SER A 140 0.90 -23.73 -9.90
CA SER A 140 0.96 -23.59 -11.36
C SER A 140 1.64 -22.28 -11.78
N VAL A 141 1.22 -21.15 -11.20
CA VAL A 141 1.76 -19.83 -11.54
C VAL A 141 3.25 -19.72 -11.20
N ILE A 142 3.68 -20.33 -10.09
CA ILE A 142 5.10 -20.41 -9.70
C ILE A 142 5.89 -21.27 -10.71
N ALA A 143 5.37 -22.44 -11.09
CA ALA A 143 6.02 -23.33 -12.04
C ALA A 143 6.18 -22.66 -13.42
N GLU A 144 5.12 -22.02 -13.92
CA GLU A 144 5.16 -21.24 -15.17
C GLU A 144 6.23 -20.14 -15.13
N LYS A 145 6.35 -19.46 -13.98
CA LYS A 145 7.35 -18.42 -13.81
C LYS A 145 8.78 -18.96 -13.75
N GLN A 146 9.01 -20.08 -13.07
CA GLN A 146 10.32 -20.74 -13.02
C GLN A 146 10.78 -21.20 -14.42
N LEU A 147 9.84 -21.72 -15.23
CA LEU A 147 10.11 -22.07 -16.63
C LEU A 147 10.47 -20.83 -17.47
N LYS A 148 9.70 -19.75 -17.36
CA LYS A 148 9.98 -18.48 -18.08
C LYS A 148 11.27 -17.81 -17.60
N GLY A 149 11.62 -17.92 -16.31
CA GLY A 149 12.81 -17.32 -15.72
C GLY A 149 14.14 -17.93 -16.18
N LYS A 150 14.12 -19.18 -16.65
CA LYS A 150 15.30 -19.84 -17.24
C LYS A 150 15.64 -19.37 -18.67
N GLY A 151 14.74 -18.68 -19.36
CA GLY A 151 14.95 -18.16 -20.73
C GLY A 151 15.38 -16.69 -20.84
N GLY A 152 15.40 -15.95 -19.72
CA GLY A 152 15.51 -14.48 -19.73
C GLY A 152 16.84 -13.88 -19.23
N ARG A 153 17.89 -14.69 -19.06
CA ARG A 153 19.23 -14.20 -18.64
C ARG A 153 20.23 -14.22 -19.79
N ASN A 154 19.87 -13.62 -20.93
CA ASN A 154 20.83 -13.24 -21.97
C ASN A 154 20.64 -11.76 -22.30
N GLY A 155 20.80 -10.90 -21.29
CA GLY A 155 21.01 -9.47 -21.45
C GLY A 155 22.50 -9.17 -21.28
N ALA A 156 23.34 -9.81 -22.09
CA ALA A 156 24.72 -9.39 -22.27
C ALA A 156 24.71 -8.20 -23.24
N THR A 157 25.02 -7.01 -22.75
CA THR A 157 25.36 -5.88 -23.61
C THR A 157 26.86 -5.94 -23.91
N PRO A 158 27.28 -5.96 -25.19
CA PRO A 158 28.69 -5.89 -25.59
C PRO A 158 29.34 -4.54 -25.29
#